data_AF-A0A952CE59-F1
#
_entry.id   AF-A0A952CE59-F1
#
_cell.length_a   1.000
_cell.length_b   1.000
_cell.length_c   1.000
_cell.angle_alpha   90.00
_cell.angle_beta   90.00
_cell.angle_gamma   90.00
#
_symmetry.space_group_name_H-M   'P 1'
#
loop_
_entity.id
_entity.type
_entity.pdbx_description
1 polymer ?
#
loop_
_entity_poly.entity_id
_entity_poly.type
_entity_poly.pdbx_seq_one_letter_code
_entity_poly.pdbx_strand_id
1 'polypeptide(L)' 'MAQADFKVVLQEIVHAARDGAAEANREGGSFSSGKVMAYYDVLTIAMEQAEVMNIPLDEIGLEGFDPDGLLGRESPISG' A
#
# COMPACT_ATOMS: atom_id res chain seq x y z
N MET A 1 -26.56 13.67 -4.51
CA MET A 1 -25.40 13.32 -3.67
C MET A 1 -24.29 12.92 -4.62
N ALA A 2 -23.09 13.49 -4.49
CA ALA A 2 -21.97 13.10 -5.34
C ALA A 2 -21.60 11.66 -4.99
N GLN A 3 -21.93 10.72 -5.88
CA GLN A 3 -21.36 9.39 -5.83
C GLN A 3 -19.93 9.55 -6.34
N ALA A 4 -18.97 9.68 -5.43
CA ALA A 4 -17.57 9.61 -5.81
C ALA A 4 -17.37 8.26 -6.51
N ASP A 5 -16.72 8.28 -7.67
CA ASP A 5 -16.32 7.05 -8.34
C ASP A 5 -15.38 6.30 -7.38
N PHE A 6 -15.84 5.14 -6.89
CA PHE A 6 -15.10 4.37 -5.89
C PHE A 6 -13.69 4.06 -6.40
N LYS A 7 -13.52 3.88 -7.71
CA LYS A 7 -12.22 3.69 -8.33
C LYS A 7 -11.29 4.87 -8.10
N VAL A 8 -11.78 6.10 -8.28
CA VAL A 8 -10.99 7.32 -8.06
C VAL A 8 -10.54 7.41 -6.61
N VAL A 9 -11.44 7.10 -5.67
CA VAL A 9 -11.09 7.08 -4.24
C VAL A 9 -10.01 6.03 -3.95
N LEU A 10 -10.15 4.83 -4.51
CA LEU A 10 -9.20 3.75 -4.32
C LEU A 10 -7.82 4.09 -4.93
N GLN A 11 -7.80 4.71 -6.10
CA GLN A 11 -6.58 5.18 -6.76
C GLN A 11 -5.83 6.23 -5.92
N GLU A 12 -6.53 7.20 -5.34
CA GLU A 12 -5.92 8.22 -4.48
C GLU A 12 -5.36 7.62 -3.18
N ILE A 13 -6.07 6.65 -2.57
CA ILE A 13 -5.58 5.91 -1.41
C ILE A 13 -4.29 5.16 -1.75
N VAL A 14 -4.27 4.47 -2.89
CA VAL A 14 -3.08 3.74 -3.36
C VAL A 14 -1.90 4.69 -3.56
N HIS A 15 -2.09 5.81 -4.26
CA HIS A 15 -1.02 6.77 -4.48
C HIS A 15 -0.46 7.31 -3.15
N ALA A 16 -1.34 7.77 -2.26
CA ALA A 16 -0.91 8.31 -0.97
C ALA A 16 -0.18 7.26 -0.11
N ALA A 17 -0.66 6.01 -0.11
CA ALA A 17 -0.04 4.94 0.65
C ALA A 17 1.33 4.54 0.09
N ARG A 18 1.49 4.49 -1.24
CA ARG A 18 2.78 4.20 -1.89
C ARG A 18 3.82 5.28 -1.60
N ASP A 19 3.43 6.55 -1.73
CA ASP A 19 4.33 7.68 -1.45
C ASP A 19 4.74 7.70 0.03
N GLY A 20 3.78 7.44 0.93
CA GLY A 20 4.02 7.32 2.35
C GLY A 20 4.95 6.15 2.71
N ALA A 21 4.75 4.98 2.09
CA ALA A 21 5.62 3.82 2.28
C ALA A 21 7.04 4.09 1.79
N ALA A 22 7.19 4.74 0.63
CA ALA A 22 8.48 5.11 0.08
C ALA A 22 9.22 6.10 0.98
N GLU A 23 8.52 7.10 1.54
CA GLU A 23 9.12 8.04 2.49
C GLU A 23 9.52 7.36 3.80
N ALA A 24 8.65 6.52 4.36
CA ALA A 24 8.97 5.77 5.58
C ALA A 24 10.18 4.85 5.40
N ASN A 25 10.29 4.20 4.24
CA ASN A 25 11.47 3.40 3.90
C ASN A 25 12.75 4.24 3.78
N ARG A 26 12.67 5.50 3.31
CA ARG A 26 13.81 6.42 3.26
C ARG A 26 14.23 6.92 4.65
N GLU A 27 13.28 7.20 5.54
CA GLU A 27 13.54 7.67 6.91
C GLU A 27 14.28 6.60 7.75
N GLY A 28 13.84 5.34 7.65
CA GLY A 28 14.41 4.22 8.41
C GLY A 28 14.15 4.28 9.93
N GLY A 29 14.62 3.27 10.65
CA GLY A 29 14.42 3.15 12.10
C GLY A 29 13.05 2.56 12.50
N SER A 30 12.89 2.25 13.79
CA SER A 30 11.76 1.46 14.30
C SER A 30 10.39 2.09 14.05
N PHE A 31 10.26 3.41 14.25
CA PHE A 31 8.99 4.09 13.99
C PHE A 31 8.60 4.06 12.51
N SER A 32 9.56 4.30 11.61
CA SER A 32 9.31 4.28 10.17
C SER A 32 9.07 2.86 9.66
N SER A 33 9.69 1.82 10.24
CA SER A 33 9.29 0.43 10.00
C SER A 33 7.81 0.18 10.37
N GLY A 34 7.34 0.74 11.49
CA GLY A 34 5.92 0.70 11.86
C GLY A 34 5.01 1.38 10.83
N LYS A 35 5.43 2.53 10.28
CA LYS A 35 4.69 3.19 9.17
C LYS A 35 4.67 2.32 7.91
N VAL A 36 5.77 1.67 7.55
CA VAL A 36 5.83 0.76 6.39
C VAL A 36 4.83 -0.38 6.55
N MET A 37 4.74 -0.99 7.73
CA MET A 37 3.73 -2.01 8.03
C MET A 37 2.29 -1.47 7.87
N ALA A 38 2.03 -0.24 8.31
CA ALA A 38 0.72 0.37 8.17
C ALA A 38 0.36 0.61 6.69
N TYR A 39 1.30 1.08 5.87
CA TYR A 39 1.07 1.26 4.45
C TYR A 39 0.95 -0.06 3.68
N TYR A 40 1.69 -1.10 4.09
CA TYR A 40 1.51 -2.46 3.60
C TYR A 40 0.06 -2.94 3.80
N ASP A 41 -0.49 -2.74 5.01
CA ASP A 41 -1.86 -3.14 5.34
C ASP A 41 -2.89 -2.37 4.50
N VAL A 42 -2.71 -1.05 4.38
CA VAL A 42 -3.58 -0.21 3.53
C VAL A 42 -3.56 -0.64 2.07
N LEU A 43 -2.38 -0.95 1.52
CA LEU A 43 -2.26 -1.37 0.12
C LEU A 43 -2.86 -2.76 -0.11
N THR A 44 -2.68 -3.69 0.83
CA THR A 44 -3.31 -5.02 0.81
C THR A 44 -4.83 -4.88 0.82
N ILE A 45 -5.39 -4.08 1.73
CA ILE A 45 -6.83 -3.80 1.79
C ILE A 45 -7.31 -3.18 0.48
N ALA A 46 -6.55 -2.25 -0.11
CA ALA A 46 -6.92 -1.63 -1.38
C ALA A 46 -7.00 -2.66 -2.53
N MET A 47 -6.09 -3.63 -2.56
CA MET A 47 -6.12 -4.74 -3.52
C MET A 47 -7.35 -5.64 -3.31
N GLU A 48 -7.66 -5.99 -2.07
CA GLU A 48 -8.86 -6.77 -1.74
C GLU A 48 -10.15 -6.04 -2.14
N GLN A 49 -10.22 -4.73 -1.90
CA GLN A 49 -11.37 -3.92 -2.33
C GLN A 49 -11.48 -3.88 -3.86
N ALA A 50 -10.37 -3.73 -4.58
CA ALA A 50 -10.36 -3.76 -6.03
C ALA A 50 -10.94 -5.08 -6.57
N GLU A 51 -10.53 -6.20 -5.98
CA GLU A 51 -11.05 -7.53 -6.32
C GLU A 51 -12.57 -7.64 -6.10
N VAL A 52 -13.06 -7.23 -4.91
CA VAL A 52 -14.50 -7.25 -4.58
C VAL A 52 -15.34 -6.45 -5.59
N MET A 53 -14.77 -5.35 -6.10
CA MET A 53 -15.45 -4.46 -7.04
C MET A 53 -15.16 -4.75 -8.51
N ASN A 54 -14.41 -5.82 -8.81
CA ASN A 54 -13.96 -6.16 -10.16
C ASN A 54 -13.22 -5.00 -10.85
N ILE A 55 -12.45 -4.23 -10.08
CA ILE A 55 -11.59 -3.15 -10.59
C ILE A 55 -10.20 -3.76 -10.85
N PRO A 56 -9.70 -3.71 -12.08
CA PRO A 56 -8.33 -4.15 -12.38
C PRO A 56 -7.28 -3.33 -11.61
N LEU A 57 -6.22 -3.98 -11.14
CA LEU A 57 -5.19 -3.32 -10.33
C LEU A 57 -4.41 -2.23 -11.09
N ASP A 58 -4.27 -2.37 -12.40
CA ASP A 58 -3.68 -1.35 -13.29
C ASP A 58 -4.53 -0.07 -13.33
N GLU A 59 -5.85 -0.16 -13.20
CA GLU A 59 -6.74 1.00 -13.14
C GLU A 59 -6.60 1.81 -11.84
N ILE A 60 -5.99 1.26 -10.79
CA ILE A 60 -5.73 1.95 -9.53
C ILE A 60 -4.23 2.17 -9.25
N GLY A 61 -3.37 1.93 -10.24
CA GLY A 61 -1.93 2.18 -10.12
C GLY A 61 -1.14 1.12 -9.35
N LEU A 62 -1.67 -0.12 -9.29
CA LEU A 62 -1.06 -1.31 -8.68
C LEU A 62 -0.67 -2.38 -9.72
N GLU A 63 -0.46 -2.02 -10.98
CA GLU A 63 0.01 -2.97 -12.00
C GLU A 63 1.32 -3.64 -11.56
N GLY A 64 1.30 -4.97 -11.43
CA GLY A 64 2.46 -5.76 -11.02
C GLY A 64 2.98 -5.43 -9.62
N PHE A 65 2.20 -4.74 -8.79
CA PHE A 65 2.62 -4.35 -7.45
C PHE A 65 2.64 -5.56 -6.51
N ASP A 66 3.78 -5.75 -5.85
CA ASP A 66 3.97 -6.74 -4.80
C ASP A 66 4.07 -6.03 -3.45
N PRO A 67 3.04 -6.10 -2.58
CA PRO A 67 3.07 -5.47 -1.26
C PRO A 67 4.17 -6.05 -0.36
N ASP A 68 4.51 -7.34 -0.52
CA ASP A 68 5.58 -7.97 0.27
C ASP A 68 6.94 -7.34 -0.04
N GLY A 69 7.11 -6.75 -1.22
CA GLY A 69 8.30 -5.97 -1.58
C GLY A 69 8.54 -4.75 -0.69
N LEU A 70 7.53 -4.27 0.05
CA LEU A 70 7.67 -3.20 1.05
C LEU A 70 8.31 -3.71 2.35
N LEU A 71 8.09 -4.98 2.66
CA LEU A 71 8.60 -5.62 3.86
C LEU A 71 10.04 -6.05 3.56
N GLY A 72 11.00 -5.20 3.93
CA GLY A 72 12.42 -5.51 3.77
C GLY A 72 12.74 -6.90 4.34
N ARG A 73 13.65 -7.65 3.70
CA ARG A 73 14.08 -8.97 4.19
C ARG A 73 14.40 -8.88 5.68
N GLU A 74 13.64 -9.62 6.49
CA GLU A 74 13.87 -9.71 7.93
C GLU A 74 15.36 -9.97 8.17
N SER A 75 16.04 -9.05 8.89
CA SER A 75 17.29 -9.45 9.53
C SER A 75 16.91 -10.51 10.57
N PRO A 76 17.52 -11.71 10.53
CA PRO A 76 17.17 -12.77 11.45
C PRO A 76 17.29 -12.23 12.88
N ILE A 77 16.22 -12.41 13.66
CA ILE A 77 16.15 -12.05 15.06
C ILE A 77 17.36 -12.72 15.75
N SER A 78 18.40 -11.93 16.02
CA SER A 78 19.53 -12.39 16.82
C SER A 78 19.06 -12.36 18.26
N GLY A 79 18.84 -13.56 18.81
CA GLY A 79 18.47 -13.77 20.21
C GLY A 79 19.59 -13.48 21.19
#